data_AF-C4YWZ1-F1
#
_entry.id   AF-C4YWZ1-F1
#
_cell.length_a   1.000
_cell.length_b   1.000
_cell.length_c   1.000
_cell.angle_alpha   90.00
_cell.angle_beta   90.00
_cell.angle_gamma   90.00
#
_symmetry.space_group_name_H-M   'P 1'
#
loop_
_entity.id
_entity.type
_entity.pdbx_description
1 polymer ?
#
loop_
_entity_poly.entity_id
_entity_poly.type
_entity_poly.pdbx_seq_one_letter_code
_entity_poly.pdbx_strand_id
1 'polypeptide(L)' 'MYDNQALKRVEDIIKILKKENILVQVVFIALDPEHDTSEVLKKYLEKIDVNFIGLTGGVQDIEQLANQFKIFYTSKNI' A
#
# COMPACT_ATOMS: atom_id res chain seq x y z
N MET A 1 -10.00 -4.67 5.43
CA MET A 1 -9.37 -3.47 6.02
C MET A 1 -8.92 -3.63 7.49
N TYR A 2 -8.86 -4.85 8.07
CA TYR A 2 -8.51 -5.06 9.50
C TYR A 2 -7.42 -6.11 9.76
N ASP A 3 -6.39 -6.19 8.91
CA ASP A 3 -5.15 -6.86 9.33
C ASP A 3 -3.95 -5.94 9.10
N ASN A 4 -3.67 -5.10 10.11
CA ASN A 4 -2.55 -4.16 10.12
C ASN A 4 -1.20 -4.83 10.43
N GLN A 5 -1.15 -6.17 10.54
CA GLN A 5 0.10 -6.87 10.85
C GLN A 5 1.15 -6.75 9.74
N ALA A 6 0.74 -6.76 8.47
CA ALA A 6 1.66 -6.62 7.35
C ALA A 6 2.35 -5.26 7.34
N LEU A 7 1.59 -4.18 7.52
CA LEU A 7 2.12 -2.82 7.56
C LEU A 7 3.00 -2.58 8.78
N LYS A 8 2.62 -3.11 9.94
CA LYS A 8 3.46 -3.04 11.14
C LYS A 8 4.81 -3.74 10.93
N ARG A 9 4.83 -4.90 10.27
CA ARG A 9 6.08 -5.59 9.91
C ARG A 9 6.94 -4.73 8.97
N VAL A 10 6.32 -4.09 7.98
CA VAL A 10 7.02 -3.17 7.07
C VAL A 10 7.60 -1.99 7.84
N GLU A 11 6.85 -1.37 8.76
CA GLU A 11 7.36 -0.30 9.63
C GLU A 11 8.58 -0.76 10.46
N ASP A 12 8.53 -1.95 11.05
CA ASP A 12 9.62 -2.48 11.87
C ASP A 12 10.87 -2.76 11.02
N ILE A 13 10.71 -3.28 9.81
CA ILE A 13 11.80 -3.46 8.85
C ILE A 13 12.42 -2.11 8.49
N ILE A 14 11.61 -1.09 8.18
CA ILE A 14 12.10 0.25 7.84
C ILE A 14 12.87 0.86 9.00
N LYS A 15 12.42 0.68 10.25
CA LYS A 15 13.15 1.17 11.44
C LYS A 15 14.52 0.53 11.56
N ILE A 16 14.66 -0.76 11.24
CA ILE A 16 15.95 -1.46 11.23
C ILE A 16 16.84 -0.88 10.11
N LEU A 17 16.31 -0.78 8.89
CA LEU A 17 17.07 -0.25 7.74
C LEU A 17 17.54 1.19 7.97
N LYS A 18 16.70 2.06 8.56
CA LYS A 18 17.07 3.43 8.92
C LYS A 18 18.23 3.48 9.92
N LYS A 19 18.30 2.56 10.89
CA LYS A 19 19.42 2.48 11.85
C LYS A 19 20.74 2.07 11.18
N GLU A 20 20.64 1.29 10.11
CA GLU A 20 21.78 0.88 9.27
C GLU A 20 22.09 1.92 8.16
N ASN A 21 21.49 3.12 8.22
CA ASN A 21 21.58 4.17 7.21
C ASN A 21 21.16 3.73 5.79
N ILE A 22 20.29 2.72 5.69
CA ILE A 22 19.70 2.26 4.44
C ILE A 22 18.36 2.98 4.25
N LEU A 23 18.27 3.83 3.23
CA LEU A 23 17.05 4.54 2.87
C LEU A 23 16.23 3.71 1.87
N VAL A 24 14.93 3.57 2.14
CA VAL A 24 13.99 2.88 1.27
C VAL A 24 12.76 3.75 1.03
N GLN A 25 12.22 3.68 -0.18
CA GLN A 25 10.94 4.28 -0.52
C GLN A 25 9.87 3.17 -0.54
N VAL A 26 8.84 3.33 0.29
CA VAL A 26 7.69 2.40 0.25
C VAL A 26 6.62 2.95 -0.65
N VAL A 27 6.09 2.08 -1.50
CA VAL A 27 4.94 2.34 -2.36
C VAL A 27 3.82 1.39 -1.93
N PHE A 28 2.73 1.96 -1.43
CA PHE A 28 1.52 1.25 -1.07
C PHE A 28 0.53 1.35 -2.23
N ILE A 29 0.11 0.21 -2.79
CA ILE A 29 -0.81 0.19 -3.92
C ILE A 29 -2.14 -0.41 -3.47
N ALA A 30 -3.22 0.37 -3.61
CA ALA A 30 -4.58 -0.11 -3.38
C ALA A 30 -5.07 -0.95 -4.56
N LEU A 31 -5.83 -2.00 -4.26
CA LEU A 31 -6.43 -2.89 -5.27
C LEU A 31 -7.94 -2.70 -5.41
N ASP A 32 -8.55 -1.88 -4.56
CA ASP A 32 -9.99 -1.57 -4.57
C ASP A 32 -10.21 -0.06 -4.78
N PRO A 33 -10.14 0.42 -6.03
CA PRO A 33 -10.16 1.86 -6.33
C PRO A 33 -11.50 2.53 -6.05
N GLU A 34 -12.59 1.76 -5.91
CA GLU A 34 -13.91 2.28 -5.57
C GLU A 34 -13.97 2.77 -4.12
N HIS A 35 -13.21 2.14 -3.23
CA HIS A 35 -13.18 2.46 -1.80
C HIS A 35 -11.89 3.19 -1.39
N ASP A 36 -10.75 2.82 -1.95
CA ASP A 36 -9.43 3.32 -1.62
C ASP A 36 -9.04 4.51 -2.51
N THR A 37 -9.71 5.64 -2.32
CA THR A 37 -9.38 6.89 -3.03
C THR A 37 -8.05 7.48 -2.55
N SER A 38 -7.46 8.37 -3.35
CA SER A 38 -6.21 9.07 -2.99
C SER A 38 -6.29 9.78 -1.64
N GLU A 39 -7.43 10.41 -1.32
CA GLU A 39 -7.65 11.08 -0.04
C GLU A 39 -7.71 10.10 1.13
N VAL A 40 -8.35 8.95 0.93
CA VAL A 40 -8.44 7.88 1.94
C VAL A 40 -7.05 7.31 2.20
N LEU A 41 -6.31 6.97 1.15
CA LEU A 41 -4.94 6.48 1.24
C LEU A 41 -4.02 7.47 1.94
N LYS A 42 -4.07 8.75 1.58
CA LYS A 42 -3.25 9.78 2.23
C LYS A 42 -3.47 9.81 3.73
N LYS A 43 -4.74 9.90 4.18
CA LYS A 43 -5.08 9.93 5.61
C LYS A 43 -4.70 8.65 6.35
N TYR A 44 -4.71 7.52 5.65
CA TYR A 44 -4.32 6.23 6.22
C TYR A 44 -2.79 6.14 6.38
N LEU A 45 -2.04 6.47 5.34
CA LEU A 45 -0.57 6.34 5.30
C LEU A 45 0.15 7.38 6.15
N GLU A 46 -0.37 8.61 6.27
CA GLU A 46 0.19 9.66 7.14
C GLU A 46 0.27 9.24 8.61
N LYS A 47 -0.61 8.33 9.05
CA LYS A 47 -0.59 7.78 10.43
C LYS A 47 0.50 6.73 10.65
N ILE A 48 1.06 6.19 9.57
CA ILE A 48 2.04 5.11 9.57
C ILE A 48 3.43 5.71 9.37
N ASP A 49 3.67 6.27 8.19
CA ASP A 49 4.90 7.01 7.86
C ASP A 49 4.58 7.97 6.71
N VAL A 50 4.81 9.26 6.94
CA VAL A 50 4.55 10.34 5.98
C VAL A 50 5.35 10.21 4.68
N ASN A 51 6.40 9.37 4.67
CA ASN A 51 7.21 9.14 3.48
C ASN A 51 6.63 8.05 2.58
N PHE A 52 5.53 7.39 2.94
CA PHE A 52 4.92 6.37 2.08
C PHE A 52 4.24 7.03 0.88
N ILE A 53 4.41 6.45 -0.30
CA ILE A 53 3.68 6.83 -1.51
C ILE A 53 2.48 5.91 -1.63
N GLY A 54 1.26 6.49 -1.60
CA GLY A 54 0.03 5.76 -1.89
C GLY A 54 -0.33 5.87 -3.37
N LEU A 55 -0.59 4.73 -4.01
CA LEU A 55 -1.08 4.64 -5.39
C LEU A 55 -2.46 3.97 -5.41
N THR A 56 -3.37 4.58 -6.16
CA THR A 56 -4.66 4.03 -6.59
C THR A 56 -4.85 4.45 -8.04
N GLY A 57 -5.84 3.92 -8.75
CA GLY A 57 -5.99 4.17 -10.18
C GLY A 57 -7.28 3.63 -10.78
N GLY A 58 -7.34 3.60 -12.11
CA GLY A 58 -8.46 2.94 -12.79
C GLY A 58 -8.43 1.43 -12.57
N VAL A 59 -9.61 0.80 -12.62
CA VAL A 59 -9.72 -0.67 -12.52
C VAL A 59 -8.81 -1.38 -13.53
N GLN A 60 -8.73 -0.87 -14.76
CA GLN A 60 -7.87 -1.42 -15.82
C GLN A 60 -6.37 -1.34 -15.48
N ASP A 61 -5.92 -0.24 -14.85
CA ASP A 61 -4.52 -0.07 -14.44
C ASP A 61 -4.17 -1.06 -13.33
N ILE A 62 -5.09 -1.25 -12.38
CA ILE A 62 -4.93 -2.18 -11.26
C ILE A 62 -4.93 -3.63 -11.76
N GLU A 63 -5.81 -4.00 -12.69
CA GLU A 63 -5.83 -5.32 -13.32
C GLU A 63 -4.53 -5.59 -14.09
N GLN A 64 -4.03 -4.61 -14.84
CA GLN A 64 -2.76 -4.74 -15.56
C GLN A 64 -1.60 -4.97 -14.59
N LEU A 65 -1.52 -4.16 -13.53
CA LEU A 65 -0.52 -4.28 -12.49
C LEU A 65 -0.60 -5.65 -11.79
N ALA A 66 -1.79 -6.09 -11.38
CA ALA A 66 -1.97 -7.35 -10.71
C ALA A 66 -1.49 -8.54 -11.57
N ASN A 67 -1.77 -8.50 -12.87
CA ASN A 67 -1.29 -9.51 -13.82
C ASN A 67 0.23 -9.52 -13.99
N GLN A 68 0.88 -8.36 -13.98
CA GLN A 68 2.34 -8.22 -14.06
C GLN A 68 3.03 -8.76 -12.81
N PHE A 69 2.49 -8.45 -11.63
CA PHE A 69 3.05 -8.85 -10.34
C PHE A 69 2.54 -10.20 -9.82
N LYS A 70 1.69 -10.90 -10.60
CA LYS A 70 1.05 -12.18 -10.23
C LYS A 70 0.28 -12.08 -8.90
N ILE A 71 -0.35 -10.94 -8.68
CA ILE A 71 -1.20 -10.67 -7.52
C ILE A 71 -2.60 -11.17 -7.85
N PHE A 72 -3.15 -12.03 -6.99
CA PHE A 72 -4.53 -12.45 -7.05
C PHE A 72 -5.33 -11.66 -6.03
N TYR A 73 -6.38 -10.98 -6.49
CA TYR A 73 -7.32 -10.28 -5.64
C TYR A 73 -8.75 -10.54 -6.13
N THR A 74 -9.73 -10.37 -5.25
CA THR A 74 -11.14 -10.48 -5.58
C THR A 74 -11.86 -9.23 -5.08
N SER A 75 -12.66 -8.60 -5.93
CA SER A 75 -13.54 -7.51 -5.53
C SER A 75 -14.56 -8.08 -4.54
N LYS A 76 -14.53 -7.58 -3.30
CA LYS A 76 -15.43 -8.07 -2.25
C LYS A 76 -16.80 -7.40 -2.42
N ASN A 77 -17.58 -7.87 -3.39
CA ASN A 77 -19.00 -7.52 -3.48
C ASN A 77 -19.72 -8.25 -2.34
N ILE A 78 -19.96 -7.53 -1.23
CA ILE A 78 -20.88 -7.93 -0.17
C ILE A 78 -22.21 -7.23 -0.42
#